data_AF-A0A925VKP1-F1
#
_entry.id   AF-A0A925VKP1-F1
#
_cell.length_a   1.000
_cell.length_b   1.000
_cell.length_c   1.000
_cell.angle_alpha   90.00
_cell.angle_beta   90.00
_cell.angle_gamma   90.00
#
_symmetry.space_group_name_H-M   'P 1'
#
loop_
_entity.id
_entity.type
_entity.pdbx_description
1 polymer ?
#
loop_
_entity_poly.entity_id
_entity_poly.type
_entity_poly.pdbx_seq_one_letter_code
_entity_poly.pdbx_strand_id
1 'polypeptide(L)' 'MGKPVVITDMEQVREAALPIAVDFWAPWRPLCRLIAPHLEALADEFEGRMIIAKLNRERVSR' A
#
# COMPACT_ATOMS: atom_id res chain seq x y z
N MET A 1 -0.02 7.86 13.45
CA MET A 1 0.78 6.77 12.86
C MET A 1 -0.11 5.98 11.92
N GLY A 2 -0.48 6.64 10.82
CA GLY A 2 -1.13 6.06 9.66
C GLY A 2 -0.27 4.91 9.17
N LYS A 3 -0.88 3.73 9.10
CA LYS A 3 -0.22 2.53 8.59
C LYS A 3 -0.78 2.24 7.21
N PRO A 4 0.06 1.83 6.25
CA PRO A 4 -0.41 1.35 4.97
C PRO A 4 -1.46 0.25 5.15
N VAL A 5 -2.59 0.40 4.48
CA VAL A 5 -3.70 -0.57 4.50
C VAL A 5 -3.29 -1.82 3.73
N VAL A 6 -3.40 -2.99 4.34
CA VAL A 6 -3.12 -4.25 3.63
C VAL A 6 -4.35 -4.62 2.80
N ILE A 7 -4.14 -4.81 1.50
CA ILE A 7 -5.15 -5.34 0.59
C ILE A 7 -4.66 -6.66 0.00
N THR A 8 -5.61 -7.54 -0.32
CA THR A 8 -5.38 -8.82 -0.99
C THR A 8 -5.87 -8.81 -2.43
N ASP A 9 -6.77 -7.88 -2.76
CA ASP A 9 -7.34 -7.70 -4.10
C ASP A 9 -7.56 -6.20 -4.38
N MET A 10 -7.53 -5.80 -5.66
CA MET A 10 -7.80 -4.43 -6.10
C MET A 10 -9.28 -4.04 -5.95
N GLU A 11 -10.21 -4.97 -5.91
CA GLU A 11 -11.63 -4.67 -5.68
C GLU A 11 -11.86 -3.98 -4.32
N GLN A 12 -10.99 -4.20 -3.34
CA GLN A 12 -11.09 -3.57 -2.01
C GLN A 12 -10.86 -2.04 -2.04
N VAL A 13 -10.27 -1.52 -3.12
CA VAL A 13 -9.92 -0.09 -3.27
C VAL A 13 -10.68 0.59 -4.41
N ARG A 14 -11.58 -0.12 -5.08
CA ARG A 14 -12.26 0.38 -6.28
C ARG A 14 -13.17 1.59 -6.01
N GLU A 15 -13.90 1.56 -4.90
CA GLU A 15 -14.89 2.59 -4.52
C GLU A 15 -14.34 3.54 -3.44
N ALA A 16 -13.03 3.72 -3.37
CA ALA A 16 -12.42 4.53 -2.33
C ALA A 16 -12.79 6.02 -2.47
N ALA A 17 -13.24 6.62 -1.36
CA ALA A 17 -13.60 8.03 -1.30
C ALA A 17 -12.38 8.98 -1.37
N LEU A 18 -11.18 8.46 -1.10
CA LEU A 18 -9.91 9.18 -1.20
C LEU A 18 -9.02 8.54 -2.26
N PRO A 19 -8.13 9.31 -2.91
CA PRO A 19 -7.09 8.75 -3.77
C PRO A 19 -6.30 7.65 -3.05
N ILE A 20 -5.89 6.62 -3.79
CA ILE A 20 -5.14 5.49 -3.25
C ILE A 20 -3.84 5.31 -4.02
N ALA A 21 -2.72 5.28 -3.29
CA ALA A 21 -1.44 4.81 -3.81
C ALA A 21 -1.21 3.38 -3.33
N VAL A 22 -0.95 2.46 -4.26
CA VAL A 22 -0.77 1.02 -3.94
C VAL A 22 0.69 0.63 -4.11
N ASP A 23 1.31 0.18 -3.02
CA ASP A 23 2.61 -0.48 -3.01
C ASP A 23 2.49 -1.96 -3.40
N PHE A 24 2.91 -2.26 -4.62
CA PHE A 24 2.99 -3.62 -5.13
C PHE A 24 4.33 -4.26 -4.75
N TRP A 25 4.34 -4.93 -3.59
CA TRP A 25 5.56 -5.47 -3.01
C TRP A 25 5.64 -6.99 -3.10
N ALA A 26 6.82 -7.53 -2.81
CA ALA A 26 7.01 -8.96 -2.59
C ALA A 26 8.16 -9.20 -1.59
N PRO A 27 8.11 -10.25 -0.75
CA PRO A 27 9.09 -10.47 0.32
C PRO A 27 10.49 -10.79 -0.20
N TRP A 28 10.60 -11.32 -1.42
CA TRP A 28 11.88 -11.65 -2.07
C TRP A 28 12.53 -10.45 -2.78
N ARG A 29 11.92 -9.26 -2.76
CA ARG A 29 12.46 -8.03 -3.37
C ARG A 29 13.13 -7.15 -2.30
N PRO A 30 14.47 -7.09 -2.22
CA PRO A 30 15.15 -6.32 -1.17
C PRO A 30 14.82 -4.82 -1.21
N LEU A 31 14.67 -4.25 -2.40
CA LEU A 31 14.31 -2.83 -2.59
C LEU A 31 12.95 -2.47 -1.97
N CYS A 32 11.98 -3.39 -1.97
CA CYS A 32 10.67 -3.14 -1.36
C CYS A 32 10.78 -2.91 0.16
N ARG A 33 11.68 -3.65 0.84
CA ARG A 33 11.92 -3.46 2.28
C ARG A 33 12.56 -2.11 2.59
N LEU A 34 13.43 -1.62 1.71
CA LEU A 34 14.07 -0.30 1.86
C LEU A 34 13.06 0.84 1.69
N ILE A 35 12.08 0.68 0.79
CA ILE A 35 11.09 1.73 0.49
C ILE A 35 9.93 1.73 1.50
N ALA A 36 9.58 0.58 2.09
CA ALA A 36 8.48 0.44 3.05
C ALA A 36 8.40 1.54 4.15
N PRO A 37 9.49 1.89 4.88
CA PRO A 37 9.40 2.93 5.91
C PRO A 37 9.09 4.32 5.34
N HIS A 38 9.47 4.61 4.09
CA HIS A 38 9.12 5.87 3.44
C HIS A 38 7.63 5.92 3.09
N LEU A 39 7.04 4.79 2.67
CA LEU A 39 5.61 4.69 2.43
C LEU A 39 4.79 4.78 3.72
N GLU A 40 5.32 4.27 4.83
CA GLU A 40 4.71 4.46 6.16
C GLU A 40 4.73 5.94 6.58
N ALA A 41 5.86 6.64 6.37
CA ALA A 41 5.93 8.08 6.63
C ALA A 41 4.96 8.90 5.75
N LEU A 42 4.79 8.51 4.48
CA LEU A 42 3.79 9.13 3.59
C LEU A 42 2.35 8.85 4.04
N ALA A 43 2.06 7.68 4.60
CA ALA A 43 0.74 7.38 5.14
C ALA A 43 0.36 8.29 6.31
N ASP A 44 1.35 8.68 7.12
CA ASP A 44 1.21 9.70 8.16
C ASP A 44 1.02 11.11 7.57
N GLU A 45 1.90 11.52 6.65
CA GLU A 45 1.85 12.86 6.07
C GLU A 45 0.53 13.15 5.33
N PHE A 46 -0.02 12.13 4.66
CA PHE A 46 -1.23 12.25 3.86
C PHE A 46 -2.51 11.81 4.58
N GLU A 47 -2.48 11.71 5.92
CA GLU A 47 -3.67 11.37 6.71
C GLU A 47 -4.87 12.24 6.33
N GLY A 48 -6.00 11.60 6.05
CA GLY A 48 -7.25 12.25 5.60
C GLY A 48 -7.25 12.79 4.17
N ARG A 49 -6.13 12.70 3.42
CA ARG A 49 -5.99 13.20 2.03
C ARG A 49 -5.78 12.09 1.01
N MET A 50 -5.06 11.03 1.37
CA MET A 50 -4.77 9.90 0.49
C MET A 50 -4.57 8.64 1.34
N ILE A 51 -4.93 7.48 0.82
CA ILE A 51 -4.69 6.19 1.44
C ILE A 51 -3.45 5.56 0.80
N ILE A 52 -2.49 5.17 1.63
CA ILE A 52 -1.42 4.26 1.20
C ILE A 52 -1.90 2.84 1.45
N ALA A 53 -1.93 2.01 0.41
CA ALA A 53 -2.26 0.59 0.50
C ALA A 53 -1.06 -0.27 0.06
N LYS A 54 -1.01 -1.53 0.51
CA LYS A 54 0.02 -2.50 0.12
C LYS A 54 -0.60 -3.81 -0.33
N LEU A 55 -0.16 -4.30 -1.49
CA LEU A 55 -0.60 -5.55 -2.10
C LEU A 55 0.61 -6.46 -2.34
N ASN A 56 0.58 -7.65 -1.76
CA ASN A 56 1.65 -8.64 -1.97
C ASN A 56 1.44 -9.38 -3.30
N ARG A 57 2.36 -9.17 -4.25
CA ARG A 57 2.35 -9.79 -5.59
C ARG A 57 2.51 -11.30 -5.61
N GLU A 58 2.95 -11.93 -4.53
CA GLU A 58 2.96 -13.41 -4.42
C GLU A 58 1.53 -13.98 -4.32
N ARG A 59 0.56 -13.19 -3.86
CA ARG A 59 -0.82 -13.62 -3.63
C ARG A 59 -1.82 -13.13 -4.69
N VAL A 60 -1.36 -12.40 -5.71
CA VAL A 60 -2.22 -11.96 -6.81
C VAL A 60 -2.37 -13.13 -7.78
N SER A 61 -3.42 -13.93 -7.61
CA SER A 61 -3.81 -14.94 -8.60
C SER A 61 -4.30 -14.24 -9.86
N ARG A 62 -3.78 -14.66 -11.02
CA ARG A 62 -4.26 -14.22 -12.32
C ARG A 62 -5.72 -14.57 -12.54
#